data_AF-A0A1M3GXZ2-F1
#
_entry.id   AF-A0A1M3GXZ2-F1
#
_cell.length_a   1.000
_cell.length_b   1.000
_cell.length_c   1.000
_cell.angle_alpha   90.00
_cell.angle_beta   90.00
_cell.angle_gamma   90.00
#
_symmetry.space_group_name_H-M   'P 1'
#
loop_
_entity.id
_entity.type
_entity.pdbx_description
1 polymer ?
#
loop_
_entity_poly.entity_id
_entity_poly.type
_entity_poly.pdbx_seq_one_letter_code
_entity_poly.pdbx_strand_id
1 'polypeptide(L)'
;MATKKPTVVAFDAGNLDSVIETLKNSYPNSPLIIAGDDDVWKEKNVGRIGAEEVAQKHGCSVVFPTFNNTKTKPTDFNDLHVLEGLEEVKTQIDKASQPQQTEWPEPTPFKSIKKDLSPVIPLPPKLIPEPYQDWLTDITERMQCPLDYVAVAALIVTALDWRRMSRSSQAP
;
A
#
# COMPACT_ATOMS: atom_id res chain seq x y z
N MET A 1 -18.90 2.58 -24.22
CA MET A 1 -18.10 2.79 -22.99
C MET A 1 -17.07 1.69 -22.87
N ALA A 2 -15.77 2.02 -22.96
CA ALA A 2 -14.69 1.04 -23.07
C ALA A 2 -14.51 0.16 -21.82
N THR A 3 -14.57 0.75 -20.63
CA THR A 3 -14.17 0.08 -19.37
C THR A 3 -15.35 -0.37 -18.49
N LYS A 4 -16.58 0.10 -18.76
CA LYS A 4 -17.78 -0.10 -17.91
C LYS A 4 -17.58 0.29 -16.42
N LYS A 5 -16.59 1.13 -16.11
CA LYS A 5 -16.31 1.65 -14.76
C LYS A 5 -17.10 2.94 -14.51
N PRO A 6 -17.36 3.32 -13.24
CA PRO A 6 -17.93 4.63 -12.92
C PRO A 6 -17.00 5.73 -13.44
N THR A 7 -17.52 6.67 -14.22
CA THR A 7 -16.72 7.77 -14.79
C THR A 7 -17.34 9.09 -14.35
N VAL A 8 -16.50 9.98 -13.84
CA VAL A 8 -16.87 11.35 -13.46
C VAL A 8 -16.10 12.30 -14.36
N VAL A 9 -16.79 13.30 -14.90
CA VAL A 9 -16.19 14.30 -15.80
C VAL A 9 -16.01 15.59 -15.02
N ALA A 10 -14.77 16.08 -14.95
CA ALA A 10 -14.48 17.44 -14.52
C ALA A 10 -14.37 18.33 -15.77
N PHE A 11 -15.23 19.34 -15.87
CA PHE A 11 -15.27 20.23 -17.04
C PHE A 11 -14.07 21.19 -17.13
N ASP A 12 -13.37 21.43 -16.01
CA ASP A 12 -12.26 22.36 -15.93
C ASP A 12 -11.17 21.78 -15.01
N ALA A 13 -9.90 21.97 -15.39
CA ALA A 13 -8.72 21.63 -14.59
C ALA A 13 -8.73 22.35 -13.23
N GLY A 14 -9.27 23.57 -13.17
CA GLY A 14 -9.41 24.33 -11.91
C GLY A 14 -10.37 23.71 -10.90
N ASN A 15 -11.34 22.91 -11.35
CA ASN A 15 -12.32 22.24 -10.49
C ASN A 15 -11.92 20.79 -10.13
N LEU A 16 -10.80 20.30 -10.69
CA LEU A 16 -10.39 18.91 -10.53
C LEU A 16 -10.08 18.56 -9.07
N ASP A 17 -9.46 19.48 -8.32
CA ASP A 17 -9.10 19.28 -6.91
C ASP A 17 -10.35 19.09 -6.03
N SER A 18 -11.33 19.99 -6.16
CA SER A 18 -12.58 19.94 -5.38
C SER A 18 -13.42 18.70 -5.71
N VAL A 19 -13.43 18.26 -6.97
CA VAL A 19 -14.11 17.03 -7.39
C VAL A 19 -13.46 15.80 -6.76
N ILE A 20 -12.11 15.73 -6.77
CA ILE A 20 -11.39 14.58 -6.21
C ILE A 20 -11.50 14.53 -4.69
N GLU A 21 -11.45 15.68 -4.01
CA GLU A 21 -11.68 15.77 -2.57
C GLU A 21 -13.09 15.24 -2.20
N THR A 22 -14.12 15.66 -2.93
CA THR A 22 -15.50 15.21 -2.71
C THR A 22 -15.64 13.70 -2.93
N LEU A 23 -15.00 13.17 -3.98
CA LEU A 23 -15.02 11.75 -4.31
C LEU A 23 -14.30 10.90 -3.25
N LYS A 24 -13.15 11.38 -2.74
CA LYS A 24 -12.44 10.69 -1.66
C LYS A 24 -13.22 10.68 -0.35
N ASN A 25 -13.86 11.79 -0.01
CA ASN A 25 -14.71 11.87 1.18
C ASN A 25 -15.91 10.93 1.09
N SER A 26 -16.49 10.78 -0.11
CA SER A 26 -17.61 9.88 -0.36
C SER A 26 -17.17 8.40 -0.46
N TYR A 27 -15.97 8.14 -0.97
CA TYR A 27 -15.45 6.80 -1.27
C TYR A 27 -13.96 6.64 -0.88
N PRO A 28 -13.62 6.58 0.43
CA PRO A 28 -12.24 6.61 0.90
C PRO A 28 -11.39 5.39 0.50
N ASN A 29 -12.01 4.24 0.26
CA ASN A 29 -11.33 3.00 -0.10
C ASN A 29 -11.33 2.70 -1.61
N SER A 30 -11.88 3.59 -2.44
CA SER A 30 -11.95 3.36 -3.88
C SER A 30 -10.71 3.92 -4.58
N PRO A 31 -10.03 3.14 -5.45
CA PRO A 31 -8.92 3.66 -6.23
C PRO A 31 -9.45 4.68 -7.25
N LEU A 32 -8.95 5.92 -7.16
CA LEU A 32 -9.28 6.98 -8.09
C LEU A 32 -8.18 7.11 -9.14
N ILE A 33 -8.60 7.14 -10.40
CA ILE A 33 -7.73 7.29 -11.56
C ILE A 33 -8.15 8.55 -12.30
N ILE A 34 -7.20 9.46 -12.48
CA ILE A 34 -7.41 10.69 -13.24
C ILE A 34 -6.99 10.42 -14.68
N ALA A 35 -7.94 10.48 -15.61
CA ALA A 35 -7.63 10.47 -17.04
C ALA A 35 -7.48 11.92 -17.50
N GLY A 36 -6.24 12.33 -17.78
CA GLY A 36 -5.90 13.68 -18.22
C GLY A 36 -5.72 13.78 -19.73
N ASP A 37 -5.91 14.98 -20.26
CA ASP A 37 -5.63 15.33 -21.65
C ASP A 37 -4.11 15.55 -21.84
N ASP A 38 -3.54 15.07 -22.95
CA ASP A 38 -2.12 15.26 -23.28
C ASP A 38 -1.99 16.18 -24.50
N ASP A 39 -2.18 17.47 -24.24
CA ASP A 39 -2.09 18.57 -25.20
C ASP A 39 -0.62 18.87 -25.62
N VAL A 40 0.18 17.89 -26.07
CA VAL A 40 1.63 18.03 -26.35
C VAL A 40 2.02 19.22 -27.27
N TRP A 41 1.06 19.79 -28.00
CA TRP A 41 1.22 20.90 -28.95
C TRP A 41 0.95 22.29 -28.38
N LYS A 42 0.55 22.41 -27.10
CA LYS A 42 0.44 23.71 -26.41
C LYS A 42 1.72 24.00 -25.64
N GLU A 43 2.11 25.28 -25.54
CA GLU A 43 3.30 25.70 -24.76
C GLU A 43 3.18 25.37 -23.27
N LYS A 44 1.96 25.22 -22.75
CA LYS A 44 1.68 24.86 -21.36
C LYS A 44 0.51 23.89 -21.28
N ASN A 45 0.78 22.65 -20.92
CA ASN A 45 -0.24 21.60 -20.77
C ASN A 45 -0.93 21.75 -19.43
N VAL A 46 -1.85 22.71 -19.33
CA VAL A 46 -2.60 22.98 -18.11
C VAL A 46 -3.34 21.73 -17.61
N GLY A 47 -3.88 20.93 -18.53
CA GLY A 47 -4.56 19.66 -18.21
C GLY A 47 -3.63 18.64 -17.55
N ARG A 48 -2.43 18.44 -18.10
CA ARG A 48 -1.43 17.52 -17.53
C ARG A 48 -0.89 18.01 -16.20
N ILE A 49 -0.49 19.28 -16.11
CA ILE A 49 0.08 19.87 -14.90
C ILE A 49 -0.95 19.82 -13.76
N GLY A 50 -2.20 20.20 -14.04
CA GLY A 50 -3.27 20.14 -13.04
C GLY A 50 -3.59 18.71 -12.59
N ALA A 51 -3.63 17.74 -13.52
CA ALA A 51 -3.85 16.35 -13.19
C ALA A 51 -2.71 15.75 -12.34
N GLU A 52 -1.46 16.02 -12.68
CA GLU A 52 -0.28 15.58 -11.92
C GLU A 52 -0.24 16.22 -10.52
N GLU A 53 -0.51 17.52 -10.39
CA GLU A 53 -0.53 18.23 -9.11
C GLU A 53 -1.61 17.67 -8.17
N VAL A 54 -2.84 17.49 -8.67
CA VAL A 54 -3.95 16.94 -7.88
C VAL A 54 -3.70 15.48 -7.54
N ALA A 55 -3.12 14.69 -8.45
CA ALA A 55 -2.74 13.32 -8.16
C ALA A 55 -1.66 13.20 -7.11
N GLN A 56 -0.67 14.10 -7.11
CA GLN A 56 0.36 14.14 -6.07
C GLN A 56 -0.25 14.53 -4.72
N LYS A 57 -1.12 15.54 -4.70
CA LYS A 57 -1.80 16.02 -3.49
C LYS A 57 -2.68 14.95 -2.85
N HIS A 58 -3.37 14.16 -3.67
CA HIS A 58 -4.31 13.14 -3.21
C HIS A 58 -3.75 11.71 -3.29
N GLY A 59 -2.56 11.47 -3.80
CA GLY A 59 -2.03 10.11 -4.00
C GLY A 59 -2.89 9.25 -4.93
N CYS A 60 -3.41 9.85 -6.00
CA CYS A 60 -4.19 9.16 -7.04
C CYS A 60 -3.28 8.78 -8.23
N SER A 61 -3.70 7.81 -9.06
CA SER A 61 -2.99 7.50 -10.31
C SER A 61 -3.45 8.43 -11.44
N VAL A 62 -2.53 8.85 -12.31
CA VAL A 62 -2.86 9.62 -13.53
C VAL A 62 -2.56 8.80 -14.77
N VAL A 63 -3.41 8.94 -15.77
CA VAL A 63 -3.27 8.30 -17.08
C VAL A 63 -3.40 9.35 -18.15
N PHE A 64 -2.46 9.32 -19.08
CA PHE A 64 -2.48 10.11 -20.30
C PHE A 64 -2.54 9.16 -21.50
N PRO A 65 -3.26 9.53 -22.57
CA PRO A 65 -3.37 8.69 -23.74
C PRO A 65 -2.00 8.60 -24.44
N THR A 66 -1.55 7.38 -24.71
CA THR A 66 -0.35 7.14 -25.52
C THR A 66 -0.77 6.74 -26.93
N PHE A 67 -0.28 7.48 -27.93
CA PHE A 67 -0.61 7.23 -29.34
C PHE A 67 0.61 6.68 -30.08
N ASN A 68 0.43 5.60 -30.83
CA ASN A 68 1.45 5.05 -31.72
C ASN A 68 1.54 5.84 -33.03
N ASN A 69 0.43 6.44 -33.48
CA ASN A 69 0.35 7.17 -34.74
C ASN A 69 0.07 8.67 -34.51
N THR A 70 1.14 9.45 -34.37
CA THR A 70 1.07 10.89 -34.07
C THR A 70 0.78 11.77 -35.30
N LYS A 71 0.45 11.18 -36.46
CA LYS A 71 0.27 11.92 -37.73
C LYS A 71 -0.88 12.94 -37.70
N THR A 72 -1.90 12.71 -36.89
CA THR A 72 -3.09 13.57 -36.77
C THR A 72 -3.07 14.49 -35.55
N LYS A 73 -1.97 14.52 -34.79
CA LYS A 73 -1.86 15.25 -33.51
C LYS A 73 -3.04 14.98 -32.55
N PRO A 74 -3.36 13.71 -32.28
CA PRO A 74 -4.44 13.39 -31.35
C PRO A 74 -4.06 13.81 -29.92
N THR A 75 -5.01 14.35 -29.17
CA THR A 75 -4.77 14.86 -27.81
C THR A 75 -5.56 14.08 -26.75
N ASP A 76 -6.77 13.62 -27.10
CA ASP A 76 -7.72 13.03 -26.15
C ASP A 76 -7.92 11.50 -26.30
N PHE A 77 -8.55 10.88 -25.30
CA PHE A 77 -8.89 9.45 -25.36
C PHE A 77 -9.95 9.12 -26.42
N ASN A 78 -10.69 10.11 -26.95
CA ASN A 78 -11.64 9.87 -28.03
C ASN A 78 -10.92 9.67 -29.36
N ASP A 79 -9.87 10.46 -29.62
CA ASP A 79 -8.98 10.28 -30.76
C ASP A 79 -8.27 8.93 -30.68
N LEU A 80 -7.89 8.49 -29.47
CA LEU A 80 -7.29 7.17 -29.26
C LEU A 80 -8.28 6.07 -29.62
N HIS A 81 -9.55 6.24 -29.24
CA HIS A 81 -10.62 5.33 -29.65
C HIS A 81 -10.81 5.29 -31.17
N VAL A 82 -10.76 6.44 -31.86
CA VAL A 82 -10.96 6.52 -33.31
C VAL A 82 -9.78 5.92 -34.08
N LEU A 83 -8.55 6.13 -33.61
CA LEU A 83 -7.32 5.71 -34.29
C LEU A 83 -6.94 4.26 -33.99
N GLU A 84 -7.03 3.83 -32.74
CA GLU A 84 -6.47 2.55 -32.26
C GLU A 84 -7.55 1.60 -31.70
N GLY A 85 -8.79 2.10 -31.51
CA GLY A 85 -9.93 1.30 -31.07
C GLY A 85 -10.18 1.34 -29.56
N LEU A 86 -11.36 0.82 -29.14
CA LEU A 86 -11.75 0.81 -27.71
C LEU A 86 -10.89 -0.11 -26.84
N GLU A 87 -10.30 -1.16 -27.43
CA GLU A 87 -9.50 -2.14 -26.71
C GLU A 87 -8.17 -1.54 -26.21
N GLU A 88 -7.57 -0.63 -26.98
CA GLU A 88 -6.35 0.06 -26.58
C GLU A 88 -6.61 1.03 -25.43
N VAL A 89 -7.70 1.81 -25.51
CA VAL A 89 -8.16 2.70 -24.43
C VAL A 89 -8.36 1.90 -23.13
N LYS A 90 -9.00 0.73 -23.22
CA LYS A 90 -9.21 -0.14 -22.07
C LYS A 90 -7.89 -0.65 -21.49
N THR A 91 -6.97 -1.09 -22.34
CA THR A 91 -5.65 -1.59 -21.93
C THR A 91 -4.84 -0.53 -21.20
N GLN A 92 -4.82 0.71 -21.70
CA GLN A 92 -4.10 1.83 -21.07
C GLN A 92 -4.69 2.20 -19.70
N ILE A 93 -6.02 2.26 -19.59
CA ILE A 93 -6.70 2.56 -18.31
C ILE A 93 -6.50 1.42 -17.30
N ASP A 94 -6.58 0.16 -17.74
CA ASP A 94 -6.40 -0.99 -16.85
C ASP A 94 -4.95 -1.12 -16.35
N LYS A 95 -3.96 -0.80 -17.20
CA LYS A 95 -2.54 -0.76 -16.80
C LYS A 95 -2.29 0.24 -15.67
N ALA A 96 -2.92 1.41 -15.73
CA ALA A 96 -2.77 2.42 -14.68
C ALA A 96 -3.64 2.17 -13.44
N SER A 97 -4.65 1.32 -13.56
CA SER A 97 -5.46 0.85 -12.44
C SER A 97 -4.73 -0.18 -11.58
N GLN A 98 -3.69 -0.83 -12.11
CA GLN A 98 -2.86 -1.72 -11.32
C GLN A 98 -2.03 -0.86 -10.37
N PRO A 99 -2.04 -1.13 -9.05
CA PRO A 99 -1.07 -0.51 -8.16
C PRO A 99 0.29 -0.85 -8.75
N GLN A 100 1.11 0.18 -8.99
CA GLN A 100 2.48 0.00 -9.40
C GLN A 100 3.14 -0.83 -8.32
N GLN A 101 3.17 -2.16 -8.51
CA GLN A 101 4.01 -3.04 -7.76
C GLN A 101 5.40 -2.49 -8.04
N THR A 102 5.92 -1.69 -7.10
CA THR A 102 7.35 -1.58 -6.93
C THR A 102 7.80 -3.02 -6.77
N GLU A 103 8.26 -3.63 -7.86
CA GLU A 103 8.91 -4.91 -7.84
C GLU A 103 9.95 -4.79 -6.73
N TRP A 104 9.77 -5.60 -5.69
CA TRP A 104 10.80 -5.71 -4.67
C TRP A 104 12.06 -6.08 -5.44
N PRO A 105 13.10 -5.23 -5.43
CA PRO A 105 14.30 -5.54 -6.17
C PRO A 105 14.77 -6.91 -5.69
N GLU A 106 15.17 -7.78 -6.62
CA GLU A 106 15.72 -9.08 -6.23
C GLU A 106 16.76 -8.84 -5.14
N PRO A 107 16.62 -9.49 -3.96
CA PRO A 107 17.52 -9.23 -2.85
C PRO A 107 18.92 -9.57 -3.33
N THR A 108 19.76 -8.55 -3.47
CA THR A 108 21.16 -8.77 -3.82
C THR A 108 21.74 -9.71 -2.78
N PRO A 109 22.28 -10.89 -3.18
CA PRO A 109 22.89 -11.78 -2.23
C PRO A 109 23.99 -11.01 -1.52
N PHE A 110 23.85 -10.83 -0.20
CA PHE A 110 24.87 -10.17 0.59
C PHE A 110 26.20 -10.87 0.31
N LYS A 111 27.13 -10.18 -0.36
CA LYS A 111 28.48 -10.70 -0.61
C LYS A 111 29.15 -10.88 0.73
N SER A 112 29.03 -12.09 1.26
CA SER A 112 29.73 -12.57 2.44
C SER A 112 29.45 -11.75 3.70
N ILE A 113 28.30 -11.98 4.34
CA ILE A 113 28.22 -11.76 5.79
C ILE A 113 29.13 -12.84 6.41
N LYS A 114 30.45 -12.61 6.39
CA LYS A 114 31.44 -13.35 7.21
C LYS A 114 31.40 -12.85 8.64
N LYS A 115 30.20 -12.60 9.14
CA LYS A 115 29.99 -12.30 10.54
C LYS A 115 29.29 -13.54 11.05
N ASP A 116 30.08 -14.43 11.64
CA ASP A 116 29.56 -15.47 12.52
C ASP A 116 28.46 -14.79 13.34
N LEU A 117 27.22 -15.26 13.16
CA LEU A 117 26.06 -14.70 13.84
C LEU A 117 26.46 -14.56 15.29
N SER A 118 26.31 -13.35 15.86
CA SER A 118 26.60 -13.17 17.27
C SER A 118 25.79 -14.21 18.04
N PRO A 119 26.42 -15.00 18.92
CA PRO A 119 25.73 -16.08 19.59
C PRO A 119 24.53 -15.50 20.31
N VAL A 120 23.37 -16.11 20.12
CA VAL A 120 22.14 -15.70 20.80
C VAL A 120 22.37 -15.88 22.30
N ILE A 121 22.34 -14.77 23.04
CA ILE A 121 22.53 -14.78 24.48
C ILE A 121 21.29 -15.44 25.10
N PRO A 122 21.44 -16.53 25.88
CA PRO A 122 20.31 -17.19 26.52
C PRO A 122 19.68 -16.27 27.57
N LEU A 123 18.35 -16.28 27.68
CA LEU A 123 17.63 -15.53 28.70
C LEU A 123 18.01 -16.01 30.11
N PRO A 124 18.63 -15.16 30.96
CA PRO A 124 18.90 -15.51 32.34
C PRO A 124 17.59 -15.54 33.17
N PRO A 125 17.40 -16.54 34.06
CA PRO A 125 16.18 -16.65 34.88
C PRO A 125 15.85 -15.41 35.71
N LYS A 126 16.86 -14.63 36.11
CA LYS A 126 16.68 -13.38 36.89
C LYS A 126 15.86 -12.29 36.18
N LEU A 127 15.75 -12.35 34.84
CA LEU A 127 14.93 -11.43 34.07
C LEU A 127 13.45 -11.83 34.03
N ILE A 128 13.12 -13.03 34.49
CA ILE A 128 11.75 -13.54 34.59
C ILE A 128 11.21 -13.13 35.97
N PRO A 129 9.90 -12.78 36.09
CA PRO A 129 9.31 -12.49 37.41
C PRO A 129 9.49 -13.67 38.37
N GLU A 130 9.84 -13.36 39.62
CA GLU A 130 10.16 -14.33 40.68
C GLU A 130 9.20 -15.54 40.76
N PRO A 131 7.86 -15.39 40.68
CA PRO A 131 6.94 -16.53 40.80
C PRO A 131 7.09 -17.59 39.71
N TYR A 132 7.66 -17.24 38.55
CA TYR A 132 7.78 -18.15 37.42
C TYR A 132 9.17 -18.76 37.26
N GLN A 133 10.20 -18.29 37.99
CA GLN A 133 11.58 -18.68 37.75
C GLN A 133 11.79 -20.19 37.94
N ASP A 134 11.42 -20.73 39.10
CA ASP A 134 11.61 -22.15 39.42
C ASP A 134 10.77 -23.04 38.51
N TRP A 135 9.51 -22.65 38.29
CA TRP A 135 8.57 -23.42 37.47
C TRP A 135 9.00 -23.49 36.00
N LEU A 136 9.41 -22.36 35.41
CA LEU A 136 9.88 -22.33 34.04
C LEU A 136 11.23 -23.04 33.87
N THR A 137 12.09 -22.98 34.87
CA THR A 137 13.37 -23.69 34.86
C THR A 137 13.16 -25.21 34.87
N ASP A 138 12.26 -25.73 35.73
CA ASP A 138 11.91 -27.16 35.75
C ASP A 138 11.32 -27.64 34.40
N ILE A 139 10.44 -26.85 33.77
CA ILE A 139 9.90 -27.19 32.46
C ILE A 139 10.99 -27.20 31.38
N THR A 140 11.87 -26.20 31.40
CA THR A 140 12.99 -26.05 30.46
C THR A 140 13.89 -27.28 30.53
N GLU A 141 14.21 -27.74 31.74
CA GLU A 141 15.01 -28.94 31.98
C GLU A 141 14.31 -30.21 31.48
N ARG A 142 13.02 -30.40 31.74
CA ARG A 142 12.29 -31.60 31.31
C ARG A 142 12.06 -31.66 29.81
N MET A 143 11.74 -30.52 29.21
CA MET A 143 11.38 -30.43 27.79
C MET A 143 12.61 -30.25 26.89
N GLN A 144 13.80 -30.05 27.47
CA GLN A 144 15.05 -29.84 26.74
C GLN A 144 14.92 -28.70 25.69
N CYS A 145 14.21 -27.64 26.06
CA CYS A 145 13.94 -26.49 25.19
C CYS A 145 14.51 -25.22 25.82
N PRO A 146 14.91 -24.20 25.03
CA PRO A 146 15.39 -22.94 25.60
C PRO A 146 14.33 -22.22 26.44
N LEU A 147 14.78 -21.60 27.55
CA LEU A 147 13.92 -20.90 28.51
C LEU A 147 13.07 -19.79 27.85
N ASP A 148 13.61 -19.17 26.80
CA ASP A 148 12.93 -18.16 25.98
C ASP A 148 11.54 -18.60 25.51
N TYR A 149 11.42 -19.84 25.03
CA TYR A 149 10.17 -20.33 24.46
C TYR A 149 9.09 -20.50 25.53
N VAL A 150 9.46 -21.05 26.69
CA VAL A 150 8.51 -21.31 27.78
C VAL A 150 8.14 -20.02 28.50
N ALA A 151 9.10 -19.13 28.72
CA ALA A 151 8.89 -17.86 29.40
C ALA A 151 7.92 -16.94 28.64
N VAL A 152 8.07 -16.84 27.31
CA VAL A 152 7.17 -16.02 26.48
C VAL A 152 5.73 -16.52 26.56
N ALA A 153 5.51 -17.83 26.49
CA ALA A 153 4.16 -18.40 26.57
C ALA A 153 3.50 -18.09 27.92
N ALA A 154 4.22 -18.27 29.03
CA ALA A 154 3.70 -17.98 30.37
C ALA A 154 3.35 -16.49 30.56
N LEU A 155 4.20 -15.57 30.06
CA LEU A 155 3.96 -14.14 30.14
C LEU A 155 2.74 -13.71 29.31
N ILE A 156 2.56 -14.27 28.12
CA ILE A 156 1.39 -13.96 27.27
C ILE A 156 0.09 -14.41 27.96
N VAL A 157 0.05 -15.63 28.50
CA VAL A 157 -1.16 -16.16 29.15
C VAL A 157 -1.55 -15.30 30.36
N THR A 158 -0.57 -14.95 31.19
CA THR A 158 -0.81 -14.14 32.39
C THR A 158 -1.22 -12.70 32.06
N ALA A 159 -0.64 -12.10 31.01
CA ALA A 159 -1.03 -10.78 30.52
C ALA A 159 -2.47 -10.76 29.95
N LEU A 160 -2.86 -11.82 29.22
CA LEU A 160 -4.20 -11.95 28.67
C LEU A 160 -5.26 -12.14 29.78
N ASP A 161 -4.95 -12.97 30.78
CA ASP A 161 -5.87 -13.20 31.90
C ASP A 161 -6.04 -11.94 32.75
N TRP A 162 -4.95 -11.20 33.02
CA TRP A 162 -5.01 -9.89 33.65
C TRP A 162 -5.90 -8.90 32.88
N ARG A 163 -5.78 -8.87 31.54
CA ARG A 163 -6.63 -8.00 30.70
C ARG A 163 -8.11 -8.40 30.75
N ARG A 164 -8.40 -9.69 30.92
CA ARG A 164 -9.77 -10.19 31.09
C ARG A 164 -10.32 -9.80 32.47
N MET A 165 -9.56 -10.02 33.53
CA MET A 165 -9.97 -9.72 34.92
C MET A 165 -10.17 -8.22 35.15
N SER A 166 -9.31 -7.38 34.57
CA SER A 166 -9.45 -5.91 34.63
C SER A 166 -10.70 -5.41 33.90
N ARG A 167 -11.08 -6.02 32.77
CA ARG A 167 -12.34 -5.71 32.06
C ARG A 167 -13.57 -6.16 32.85
N SER A 168 -13.53 -7.29 33.55
CA SER A 168 -14.65 -7.74 34.39
C SER A 168 -14.83 -6.90 35.66
N SER A 169 -13.75 -6.33 36.19
CA SER A 169 -13.80 -5.46 37.38
C SER A 169 -14.33 -4.04 37.09
N GLN A 170 -14.32 -3.61 35.83
CA GLN A 170 -14.85 -2.32 35.38
C GLN A 170 -16.29 -2.40 34.83
N ALA A 171 -16.93 -3.57 34.88
CA ALA A 171 -18.35 -3.69 34.54
C ALA A 171 -19.21 -3.19 35.71
N PRO A 172 -20.12 -2.23 35.49
CA PRO A 172 -21.01 -1.68 36.53
C PRO A 172 -22.03 -2.69 37.05
#